data_AF-A0A2G2LRC5-F1
#
_entry.id   AF-A0A2G2LRC5-F1
#
_cell.length_a   1.000
_cell.length_b   1.000
_cell.length_c   1.000
_cell.angle_alpha   90.00
_cell.angle_beta   90.00
_cell.angle_gamma   90.00
#
_symmetry.space_group_name_H-M   'P 1'
#
loop_
_entity.id
_entity.type
_entity.pdbx_description
1 polymer ?
#
loop_
_entity_poly.entity_id
_entity_poly.type
_entity_poly.pdbx_seq_one_letter_code
_entity_poly.pdbx_strand_id
1 'polypeptide(L)'
;MATTKLKQLGQGMTEYIIIVALIAITAITVYNIFGDTVRGQVGDMAAELGGGTATDAGAAGAAAANTEAVADYGLTDFKQAE
;
A
#
# COMPACT_ATOMS: atom_id res chain seq x y z
N MET A 1 47.39 10.30 -9.42
CA MET A 1 46.26 11.23 -9.17
C MET A 1 45.25 10.51 -8.30
N ALA A 2 45.13 10.89 -7.04
CA ALA A 2 44.09 10.35 -6.16
C ALA A 2 42.82 11.18 -6.32
N THR A 3 41.76 10.58 -6.87
CA THR A 3 40.47 11.24 -7.04
C THR A 3 39.75 11.25 -5.70
N THR A 4 39.82 12.37 -5.00
CA THR A 4 39.10 12.60 -3.75
C THR A 4 37.59 12.62 -4.06
N LYS A 5 36.86 11.58 -3.66
CA LYS A 5 35.39 11.60 -3.72
C LYS A 5 34.91 12.67 -2.74
N LEU A 6 34.31 13.75 -3.25
CA LEU A 6 33.63 14.73 -2.41
C LEU A 6 32.51 14.01 -1.66
N LYS A 7 32.61 13.93 -0.32
CA LYS A 7 31.51 13.48 0.53
C LYS A 7 30.44 14.55 0.46
N GLN A 8 29.33 14.27 -0.23
CA GLN A 8 28.18 15.16 -0.31
C GLN A 8 27.52 15.24 1.07
N LEU A 9 27.89 16.26 1.85
CA LEU A 9 27.20 16.61 3.10
C LEU A 9 25.79 17.10 2.74
N GLY A 10 24.78 16.35 3.16
CA GLY A 10 23.37 16.64 2.88
C GLY A 10 22.69 15.70 1.88
N GLN A 11 23.44 14.89 1.11
CA GLN A 11 22.84 13.88 0.23
C GLN A 11 21.95 12.91 1.03
N GLY A 12 22.37 12.51 2.23
CA GLY A 12 21.57 11.64 3.10
C GLY A 12 20.23 12.22 3.52
N MET A 13 20.10 13.55 3.67
CA MET A 13 18.84 14.18 4.11
C MET A 13 17.85 14.30 2.97
N THR A 14 18.27 14.78 1.80
CA THR A 14 17.39 14.93 0.63
C THR A 14 16.97 13.57 0.06
N GLU A 15 17.86 12.58 0.08
CA GLU A 15 17.56 11.22 -0.37
C GLU A 15 16.57 10.53 0.59
N TYR A 16 16.70 10.76 1.90
CA TYR A 16 15.71 10.27 2.87
C TYR A 16 14.33 10.88 2.65
N ILE A 17 14.24 12.17 2.36
CA ILE A 17 12.95 12.84 2.13
C ILE A 17 12.22 12.20 0.94
N ILE A 18 12.93 11.89 -0.14
CA ILE A 18 12.33 11.24 -1.32
C ILE A 18 11.87 9.81 -1.00
N ILE A 19 12.71 9.01 -0.33
CA ILE A 19 12.33 7.63 0.05
C ILE A 19 11.12 7.62 0.99
N VAL A 20 11.10 8.51 1.99
CA VAL A 20 9.98 8.63 2.94
C VAL A 20 8.70 9.04 2.23
N ALA A 21 8.77 10.00 1.29
CA ALA A 21 7.62 10.41 0.50
C ALA A 21 7.04 9.25 -0.33
N LEU A 22 7.88 8.42 -0.96
CA LEU A 22 7.44 7.25 -1.71
C LEU A 22 6.77 6.21 -0.81
N ILE A 23 7.34 5.92 0.36
CA ILE A 23 6.73 4.98 1.33
C ILE A 23 5.37 5.51 1.81
N ALA A 24 5.27 6.81 2.09
CA ALA A 24 4.02 7.42 2.56
C ALA A 24 2.88 7.30 1.53
N ILE A 25 3.18 7.51 0.24
CA ILE A 25 2.22 7.37 -0.85
C ILE A 25 1.75 5.90 -0.96
N THR A 26 2.69 4.96 -0.99
CA THR A 26 2.37 3.52 -1.07
C THR A 26 1.56 3.04 0.14
N ALA A 27 1.86 3.56 1.33
CA ALA A 27 1.17 3.19 2.56
C ALA A 27 -0.33 3.51 2.50
N ILE A 28 -0.72 4.66 1.94
CA ILE A 28 -2.13 5.06 1.82
C ILE A 28 -2.93 4.01 1.04
N THR A 29 -2.42 3.57 -0.11
CA THR A 29 -3.07 2.56 -0.96
C THR A 29 -3.17 1.20 -0.26
N VAL A 30 -2.08 0.74 0.36
CA VAL A 30 -2.04 -0.55 1.06
C VAL A 30 -3.02 -0.57 2.24
N TYR A 31 -3.12 0.50 3.02
CA TYR A 31 -4.03 0.54 4.18
C TYR A 31 -5.50 0.42 3.79
N ASN A 32 -5.92 1.04 2.68
CA ASN A 32 -7.30 0.96 2.22
C ASN A 32 -7.65 -0.47 1.75
N ILE A 33 -6.82 -1.04 0.86
CA ILE A 33 -7.07 -2.36 0.26
C ILE A 33 -6.97 -3.48 1.30
N PHE A 34 -5.95 -3.42 2.16
CA PHE A 34 -5.71 -4.45 3.16
C PHE A 34 -6.73 -4.37 4.30
N GLY A 35 -7.16 -3.15 4.68
CA GLY A 35 -8.20 -2.94 5.69
C GLY A 35 -9.54 -3.57 5.31
N ASP A 36 -9.98 -3.37 4.07
CA ASP A 36 -11.23 -3.95 3.56
C ASP A 36 -11.15 -5.48 3.46
N THR A 37 -10.01 -6.02 3.02
CA THR A 37 -9.81 -7.47 2.93
C THR A 37 -9.86 -8.15 4.30
N VAL A 38 -9.13 -7.61 5.29
CA VAL A 38 -9.11 -8.15 6.66
C VAL A 38 -10.51 -8.06 7.28
N ARG A 39 -11.20 -6.93 7.11
CA ARG A 39 -12.56 -6.75 7.62
C ARG A 39 -13.55 -7.72 6.99
N GLY A 40 -13.45 -7.95 5.68
CA GLY A 40 -14.25 -8.94 4.95
C GLY A 40 -14.03 -10.36 5.46
N GLN A 41 -12.76 -10.79 5.60
CA GLN A 41 -12.42 -12.12 6.10
C GLN A 41 -12.88 -12.35 7.55
N VAL A 42 -12.73 -11.35 8.42
CA VAL A 42 -13.23 -11.44 9.81
C VAL A 42 -14.76 -11.51 9.83
N GLY A 43 -15.43 -10.78 8.94
CA GLY A 43 -16.88 -10.86 8.76
C GLY A 43 -17.36 -12.24 8.32
N ASP A 44 -16.69 -12.83 7.33
CA ASP A 44 -16.98 -14.19 6.86
C ASP A 44 -16.76 -15.24 7.96
N MET A 45 -15.66 -15.14 8.71
CA MET A 45 -15.40 -16.02 9.85
C MET A 45 -16.47 -15.89 10.95
N ALA A 46 -16.93 -14.68 11.24
CA ALA A 46 -17.98 -14.44 12.22
C ALA A 46 -19.34 -14.98 11.74
N ALA A 47 -19.63 -14.88 10.43
CA ALA A 47 -20.84 -15.44 9.83
C ALA A 47 -20.84 -16.96 9.92
N GLU A 48 -19.75 -17.63 9.54
CA GLU A 48 -19.59 -19.09 9.63
C GLU A 48 -19.68 -19.58 11.09
N LEU A 49 -19.03 -18.89 12.03
CA LEU A 49 -19.12 -19.21 13.45
C LEU A 49 -20.54 -19.02 14.01
N GLY A 50 -21.29 -18.06 13.47
CA GLY A 50 -22.70 -17.83 13.79
C GLY A 50 -23.67 -18.81 13.12
N GLY A 51 -23.19 -19.74 12.29
CA GLY A 51 -24.00 -20.69 11.53
C GLY A 51 -24.61 -20.11 10.25
N GLY A 52 -24.19 -18.92 9.83
CA GLY A 52 -24.48 -18.33 8.52
C GLY A 52 -23.49 -18.80 7.45
N THR A 53 -23.70 -18.36 6.20
CA THR A 53 -22.84 -18.70 5.06
C THR A 53 -21.91 -17.52 4.76
N ALA A 54 -20.60 -17.80 4.67
CA ALA A 54 -19.59 -16.85 4.23
C ALA A 54 -19.80 -16.44 2.77
N THR A 55 -19.38 -15.21 2.45
CA THR A 55 -19.51 -14.62 1.11
C THR A 55 -18.20 -14.61 0.31
N ASP A 56 -17.18 -15.35 0.77
CA ASP A 56 -15.83 -15.39 0.18
C ASP A 56 -15.23 -13.99 -0.07
N ALA A 57 -15.45 -13.04 0.85
CA ALA A 57 -14.92 -11.68 0.79
C ALA A 57 -13.37 -11.68 0.74
N GLY A 58 -12.73 -12.72 1.28
CA GLY A 58 -11.29 -12.95 1.14
C GLY A 58 -10.82 -13.15 -0.31
N ALA A 59 -11.60 -13.85 -1.14
CA ALA A 59 -11.27 -14.05 -2.55
C ALA A 59 -11.46 -12.76 -3.36
N ALA A 60 -12.51 -11.99 -3.06
CA ALA A 60 -12.74 -10.68 -3.66
C ALA A 60 -11.63 -9.68 -3.31
N GLY A 61 -11.21 -9.64 -2.04
CA GLY A 61 -10.09 -8.82 -1.58
C GLY A 61 -8.76 -9.20 -2.25
N ALA A 62 -8.51 -10.50 -2.43
CA ALA A 62 -7.32 -10.97 -3.16
C ALA A 62 -7.35 -10.59 -4.65
N ALA A 63 -8.52 -10.65 -5.30
CA ALA A 63 -8.65 -10.23 -6.70
C ALA A 63 -8.45 -8.71 -6.86
N ALA A 64 -9.01 -7.91 -5.95
CA ALA A 64 -8.79 -6.47 -5.90
C ALA A 64 -7.31 -6.14 -5.67
N ALA A 65 -6.67 -6.76 -4.68
CA ALA A 65 -5.24 -6.56 -4.40
C ALA A 65 -4.36 -6.93 -5.59
N ASN A 66 -4.66 -8.02 -6.31
CA ASN A 66 -3.94 -8.36 -7.54
C ASN A 66 -4.17 -7.32 -8.63
N THR A 67 -5.38 -6.80 -8.79
CA THR A 67 -5.70 -5.76 -9.79
C THR A 67 -4.92 -4.48 -9.50
N GLU A 68 -4.91 -4.04 -8.24
CA GLU A 68 -4.17 -2.86 -7.79
C GLU A 68 -2.65 -3.10 -7.90
N ALA A 69 -2.16 -4.33 -7.69
CA ALA A 69 -0.73 -4.64 -7.85
C ALA A 69 -0.23 -4.56 -9.30
N VAL A 70 -1.11 -4.71 -10.30
CA VAL A 70 -0.75 -4.53 -11.72
C VAL A 70 -1.09 -3.13 -12.25
N ALA A 71 -1.75 -2.30 -11.45
CA ALA A 71 -2.08 -0.94 -11.85
C ALA A 71 -0.83 -0.06 -11.83
N ASP A 72 -0.70 0.77 -12.87
CA ASP A 72 0.39 1.74 -13.00
C ASP A 72 -0.07 3.05 -12.34
N TYR A 73 0.47 3.36 -11.15
CA TYR A 73 0.16 4.61 -10.45
C TYR A 73 1.24 5.66 -10.71
N GLY A 74 0.86 6.73 -11.38
CA GLY A 74 1.63 7.95 -11.52
C GLY A 74 1.34 8.96 -10.41
N LEU A 75 2.15 10.02 -10.34
CA LEU A 75 1.97 11.11 -9.38
C LEU A 75 0.62 11.84 -9.52
N THR A 76 -0.05 11.68 -10.66
CA THR A 76 -1.36 12.28 -10.94
C THR A 76 -2.53 11.48 -10.38
N ASP A 77 -2.33 10.21 -10.03
CA ASP A 77 -3.40 9.32 -9.54
C ASP A 77 -3.71 9.53 -8.05
N PHE A 78 -2.77 10.14 -7.32
CA PHE A 78 -2.92 10.46 -5.89
C PHE A 78 -3.57 11.83 -5.65
N LYS A 79 -4.69 12.10 -6.33
CA LYS A 79 -5.50 13.27 -6.00
C LYS A 79 -6.25 13.01 -4.69
N GLN A 80 -5.79 13.65 -3.62
CA GLN A 80 -6.61 13.78 -2.42
C GLN A 80 -7.92 14.46 -2.85
N ALA A 81 -9.05 13.77 -2.64
CA ALA A 81 -10.34 14.43 -2.69
C ALA A 81 -10.29 15.57 -1.67
N GLU A 82 -10.51 16.80 -2.15
CA GLU A 82 -10.70 17.98 -1.31
C GLU A 82 -11.99 17.87 -0.50
#